data_AF-A0A4R2GV68-F1
#
_entry.id   AF-A0A4R2GV68-F1
#
_cell.length_a   1.000
_cell.length_b   1.000
_cell.length_c   1.000
_cell.angle_alpha   90.00
_cell.angle_beta   90.00
_cell.angle_gamma   90.00
#
_symmetry.space_group_name_H-M   'P 1'
#
loop_
_entity.id
_entity.type
_entity.pdbx_description
1 polymer ?
#
loop_
_entity_poly.entity_id
_entity_poly.type
_entity_poly.pdbx_seq_one_letter_code
_entity_poly.pdbx_strand_id
1 'polypeptide(L)'
;MPRDEGEFSPEQLRGAGSPAKPGGRGAQPARHAPPQTELALTLDDNRLASLVFGQFDQHLAHIERRLDVLATARGNRVVIHGEQPAAAKARQVILALYERARAGEAITPGDIDGVIQEIALQGNLFPGDDSSVAPGNFRQIVTRKRGSVRARNKAQDDYLRILQTNELVIAEGPAGTGKTWLAVGHAVSLLEQGVVERLVLSRPAVEAGERLGFLPGDMREKIDPYLRPVYDALYDFMEARTVERGLATGMIEIAPLAFMRGRTLTRAAVLLDEAQNTTTMQMKMFLTRLGEGSRMIVTGDPSQIDLPPGQQSGLVQASRILRGVESVGHVRFAEGDVVRHDLVRRIVAAYDAETRALTERDAASGATSRPAGRPATTTGARE
;
A
#
# COMPACT_ATOMS: atom_id res chain seq x y z
N MET A 1 -45.75 50.85 16.91
CA MET A 1 -46.04 51.74 18.05
C MET A 1 -47.33 51.24 18.69
N PRO A 2 -47.41 51.06 20.02
CA PRO A 2 -46.54 51.61 21.09
C PRO A 2 -45.50 50.58 21.59
N ARG A 3 -44.28 50.96 22.00
CA ARG A 3 -43.80 51.69 23.22
C ARG A 3 -43.83 50.82 24.47
N ASP A 4 -42.64 50.45 24.96
CA ASP A 4 -41.95 50.98 26.18
C ASP A 4 -42.63 50.40 27.43
N GLU A 5 -41.95 49.96 28.49
CA GLU A 5 -40.97 50.70 29.28
C GLU A 5 -40.04 49.73 30.01
N GLY A 6 -38.76 50.10 30.13
CA GLY A 6 -37.89 49.56 31.16
C GLY A 6 -38.05 50.35 32.45
N GLU A 7 -37.82 49.73 33.60
CA GLU A 7 -37.52 50.47 34.83
C GLU A 7 -36.60 49.70 35.76
N PHE A 8 -35.77 50.49 36.44
CA PHE A 8 -34.61 50.13 37.25
C PHE A 8 -34.98 49.64 38.67
N SER A 9 -34.02 48.90 39.24
CA SER A 9 -33.78 48.50 40.66
C SER A 9 -34.14 49.54 41.74
N PRO A 10 -34.38 49.17 43.03
CA PRO A 10 -33.25 48.88 43.95
C PRO A 10 -33.47 47.95 45.18
N GLU A 11 -32.34 47.37 45.61
CA GLU A 11 -31.82 47.16 46.98
C GLU A 11 -32.61 46.50 48.14
N GLN A 12 -31.89 45.54 48.77
CA GLN A 12 -31.78 45.28 50.22
C GLN A 12 -32.98 44.61 50.95
N LEU A 13 -32.89 43.71 51.94
CA LEU A 13 -31.86 43.42 52.97
C LEU A 13 -32.24 42.10 53.73
N ARG A 14 -31.23 41.26 54.06
CA ARG A 14 -31.04 40.37 55.25
C ARG A 14 -32.03 39.24 55.68
N GLY A 15 -31.42 38.11 56.08
CA GLY A 15 -31.92 37.17 57.11
C GLY A 15 -31.58 35.70 56.82
N ALA A 16 -30.35 35.24 57.12
CA ALA A 16 -29.99 34.46 58.33
C ALA A 16 -30.61 33.04 58.41
N GLY A 17 -29.75 32.01 58.37
CA GLY A 17 -30.12 30.64 58.71
C GLY A 17 -29.14 29.57 58.23
N SER A 18 -28.02 29.40 58.95
CA SER A 18 -27.19 28.18 58.89
C SER A 18 -27.82 27.13 59.83
N PRO A 19 -27.66 25.81 59.58
CA PRO A 19 -26.53 25.14 60.22
C PRO A 19 -25.91 23.94 59.45
N ALA A 20 -24.77 23.50 59.99
CA ALA A 20 -24.16 22.16 59.92
C ALA A 20 -23.20 21.79 58.77
N LYS A 21 -21.90 21.82 59.11
CA LYS A 21 -20.80 20.97 58.59
C LYS A 21 -20.82 19.59 59.30
N PRO A 22 -19.95 18.58 58.98
CA PRO A 22 -18.95 18.46 57.90
C PRO A 22 -19.00 17.11 57.15
N GLY A 23 -18.43 17.02 55.94
CA GLY A 23 -18.18 15.73 55.31
C GLY A 23 -17.30 15.78 54.07
N GLY A 24 -16.10 15.19 54.16
CA GLY A 24 -15.41 14.54 53.04
C GLY A 24 -14.71 15.43 52.02
N ARG A 25 -13.42 15.68 52.25
CA ARG A 25 -12.47 16.02 51.18
C ARG A 25 -12.41 14.86 50.18
N GLY A 26 -12.94 15.08 48.98
CA GLY A 26 -12.72 14.25 47.81
C GLY A 26 -12.33 15.15 46.65
N ALA A 27 -11.08 15.58 46.62
CA ALA A 27 -10.52 16.24 45.43
C ALA A 27 -10.47 15.21 44.30
N GLN A 28 -11.37 15.32 43.33
CA GLN A 28 -11.23 14.62 42.06
C GLN A 28 -9.99 15.18 41.35
N PRO A 29 -9.04 14.36 40.90
CA PRO A 29 -7.93 14.87 40.12
C PRO A 29 -8.49 15.39 38.78
N ALA A 30 -8.22 16.66 38.50
CA ALA A 30 -8.40 17.23 37.18
C ALA A 30 -7.67 16.33 36.18
N ARG A 31 -8.41 15.71 35.26
CA ARG A 31 -7.86 15.00 34.12
C ARG A 31 -6.97 15.99 33.38
N HIS A 32 -5.65 15.85 33.53
CA HIS A 32 -4.69 16.66 32.79
C HIS A 32 -4.92 16.37 31.30
N ALA A 33 -5.42 17.37 30.57
CA ALA A 33 -5.27 17.36 29.13
C ALA A 33 -3.76 17.28 28.83
N PRO A 34 -3.32 16.43 27.88
CA PRO A 34 -1.91 16.34 27.54
C PRO A 34 -1.38 17.74 27.17
N PRO A 35 -0.13 18.09 27.52
CA PRO A 35 0.43 19.39 27.22
C PRO A 35 0.46 19.61 25.71
N GLN A 36 -0.42 20.47 25.22
CA GLN A 36 -0.44 20.88 23.81
C GLN A 36 0.79 21.76 23.56
N THR A 37 1.68 21.26 22.72
CA THR A 37 2.90 21.96 22.30
C THR A 37 2.59 22.75 21.04
N GLU A 38 3.04 24.00 20.99
CA GLU A 38 3.04 24.83 19.79
C GLU A 38 4.46 24.89 19.21
N LEU A 39 4.62 24.53 17.94
CA LEU A 39 5.87 24.62 17.20
C LEU A 39 5.67 25.48 15.95
N ALA A 40 6.44 26.55 15.83
CA ALA A 40 6.48 27.37 14.62
C ALA A 40 7.69 27.00 13.75
N LEU A 41 7.45 26.80 12.45
CA LEU A 41 8.46 26.55 11.45
C LEU A 41 8.35 27.63 10.35
N THR A 42 9.48 28.20 9.94
CA THR A 42 9.55 29.13 8.81
C THR A 42 10.44 28.50 7.74
N LEU A 43 9.93 28.40 6.52
CA LEU A 43 10.64 27.86 5.36
C LEU A 43 11.26 29.01 4.56
N ASP A 44 12.44 28.84 4.00
CA ASP A 44 13.18 30.00 3.43
C ASP A 44 12.64 30.46 2.07
N ASP A 45 11.80 29.66 1.41
CA ASP A 45 11.26 29.93 0.06
C ASP A 45 9.74 29.69 0.04
N ASN A 46 8.99 30.77 -0.23
CA ASN A 46 7.52 30.75 -0.34
C ASN A 46 7.02 29.79 -1.42
N ARG A 47 7.70 29.69 -2.57
CA ARG A 47 7.28 28.84 -3.69
C ARG A 47 7.37 27.37 -3.29
N LEU A 48 8.49 26.99 -2.68
CA LEU A 48 8.71 25.63 -2.20
C LEU A 48 7.80 25.31 -1.01
N ALA A 49 7.54 26.27 -0.13
CA ALA A 49 6.57 26.12 0.96
C ALA A 49 5.16 25.80 0.42
N SER A 50 4.71 26.51 -0.62
CA SER A 50 3.42 26.22 -1.27
C SER A 50 3.36 24.81 -1.88
N LEU A 51 4.46 24.30 -2.44
CA LEU A 51 4.52 22.91 -2.93
C LEU A 51 4.41 21.89 -1.79
N VAL A 52 5.08 22.16 -0.67
CA VAL A 52 5.03 21.30 0.53
C VAL A 52 3.62 21.29 1.13
N PHE A 53 2.98 22.46 1.25
CA PHE A 53 1.64 22.57 1.83
C PHE A 53 0.54 22.01 0.91
N GLY A 54 0.80 22.02 -0.40
CA GLY A 54 -0.13 21.55 -1.42
C GLY A 54 -1.21 22.57 -1.75
N GLN A 55 -1.97 22.31 -2.81
CA GLN A 55 -3.11 23.17 -3.17
C GLN A 55 -4.15 23.15 -2.06
N PHE A 56 -4.60 24.34 -1.64
CA PHE A 56 -5.56 24.51 -0.54
C PHE A 56 -5.15 23.78 0.75
N ASP A 57 -3.84 23.74 1.03
CA ASP A 57 -3.25 23.10 2.21
C ASP A 57 -3.54 21.59 2.34
N GLN A 58 -3.88 20.93 1.23
CA GLN A 58 -4.27 19.51 1.22
C GLN A 58 -3.19 18.58 1.81
N HIS A 59 -1.90 18.91 1.68
CA HIS A 59 -0.82 18.09 2.24
C HIS A 59 -0.70 18.29 3.75
N LEU A 60 -0.90 19.52 4.24
CA LEU A 60 -0.96 19.79 5.68
C LEU A 60 -2.17 19.07 6.31
N ALA A 61 -3.34 19.15 5.69
CA ALA A 61 -4.53 18.43 6.13
C ALA A 61 -4.34 16.90 6.14
N HIS A 62 -3.45 16.37 5.29
CA HIS A 62 -3.07 14.96 5.33
C HIS A 62 -2.17 14.64 6.54
N ILE A 63 -1.17 15.48 6.80
CA ILE A 63 -0.26 15.34 7.95
C ILE A 63 -1.04 15.46 9.27
N GLU A 64 -1.96 16.42 9.38
CA GLU A 64 -2.85 16.63 10.52
C GLU A 64 -3.61 15.34 10.86
N ARG A 65 -4.32 14.76 9.88
CA ARG A 65 -5.09 13.53 10.05
C ARG A 65 -4.24 12.33 10.41
N ARG A 66 -3.01 12.23 9.89
CA ARG A 66 -2.14 11.06 10.08
C ARG A 66 -1.40 11.08 11.41
N LEU A 67 -1.10 12.26 11.95
CA LEU A 67 -0.30 12.44 13.17
C LEU A 67 -1.10 12.97 14.36
N ASP A 68 -2.40 13.26 14.18
CA ASP A 68 -3.26 13.86 15.20
C ASP A 68 -2.72 15.21 15.72
N VAL A 69 -2.43 16.09 14.75
CA VAL A 69 -1.95 17.47 15.00
C VAL A 69 -2.80 18.46 14.22
N LEU A 70 -2.70 19.75 14.57
CA LEU A 70 -3.30 20.86 13.84
C LEU A 70 -2.18 21.76 13.30
N ALA A 71 -2.16 22.02 12.00
CA ALA A 71 -1.11 22.74 11.29
C ALA A 71 -1.71 23.89 10.46
N THR A 72 -1.42 25.13 10.87
CA THR A 72 -1.89 26.33 10.16
C THR A 72 -0.76 26.98 9.38
N ALA A 73 -0.92 27.14 8.07
CA ALA A 73 0.04 27.84 7.21
C ALA A 73 -0.33 29.31 6.95
N ARG A 74 0.67 30.18 6.91
CA ARG A 74 0.60 31.57 6.46
C ARG A 74 1.89 31.94 5.72
N GLY A 75 1.81 32.04 4.39
CA GLY A 75 2.99 32.29 3.55
C GLY A 75 3.95 31.10 3.57
N ASN A 76 5.19 31.32 4.02
CA ASN A 76 6.19 30.27 4.28
C ASN A 76 6.25 29.81 5.73
N ARG A 77 5.39 30.34 6.61
CA ARG A 77 5.36 29.97 8.03
C ARG A 77 4.24 28.96 8.27
N VAL A 78 4.55 27.91 9.01
CA VAL A 78 3.57 26.93 9.50
C VAL A 78 3.65 26.83 11.02
N VAL A 79 2.50 26.81 11.68
CA VAL A 79 2.37 26.64 13.13
C VAL A 79 1.68 25.32 13.39
N ILE A 80 2.30 24.45 14.20
CA ILE A 80 1.84 23.09 14.49
C ILE A 80 1.47 23.03 15.97
N HIS A 81 0.25 22.56 16.25
CA HIS A 81 -0.28 22.32 17.58
C HIS A 81 -0.57 20.83 17.75
N GLY A 82 -0.18 20.25 18.88
CA GLY A 82 -0.48 18.86 19.19
C GLY A 82 0.33 18.35 20.37
N GLU A 83 0.26 17.06 20.67
CA GLU A 83 1.15 16.47 21.68
C GLU A 83 2.61 16.60 21.24
N GLN A 84 3.52 16.85 22.18
CA GLN A 84 4.94 17.08 21.91
C GLN A 84 5.59 16.08 20.91
N PRO A 85 5.42 14.74 21.05
CA PRO A 85 5.99 13.79 20.09
C PRO A 85 5.31 13.85 18.70
N ALA A 86 4.01 14.14 18.65
CA ALA A 86 3.27 14.25 17.39
C ALA A 86 3.63 15.53 16.63
N ALA A 87 3.68 16.68 17.33
CA ALA A 87 4.09 17.96 16.77
C ALA A 87 5.55 17.94 16.28
N ALA A 88 6.45 17.28 17.02
CA ALA A 88 7.84 17.09 16.60
C ALA A 88 7.95 16.25 15.31
N LYS A 89 7.20 15.13 15.23
CA LYS A 89 7.14 14.32 14.01
C LYS A 89 6.58 15.11 12.83
N ALA A 90 5.51 15.87 13.02
CA ALA A 90 4.93 16.70 11.98
C ALA A 90 5.93 17.76 11.47
N ARG A 91 6.71 18.38 12.37
CA ARG A 91 7.80 19.30 12.00
C ARG A 91 8.85 18.60 11.14
N GLN A 92 9.29 17.40 11.53
CA GLN A 92 10.27 16.62 10.76
C GLN A 92 9.73 16.23 9.38
N VAL A 93 8.45 15.85 9.28
CA VAL A 93 7.80 15.52 8.01
C VAL A 93 7.82 16.74 7.07
N ILE A 94 7.40 17.90 7.56
CA ILE A 94 7.36 19.13 6.74
C ILE A 94 8.77 19.52 6.26
N LEU A 95 9.77 19.42 7.13
CA LEU A 95 11.18 19.69 6.75
C LEU A 95 11.70 18.70 5.70
N ALA A 96 11.43 17.40 5.87
CA ALA A 96 11.85 16.39 4.90
C ALA A 96 11.18 16.58 3.53
N LEU A 97 9.89 16.94 3.51
CA LEU A 97 9.19 17.30 2.28
C LEU A 97 9.77 18.57 1.64
N TYR A 98 10.16 19.56 2.45
CA TYR A 98 10.78 20.79 1.96
C TYR A 98 12.14 20.56 1.30
N GLU A 99 12.98 19.69 1.87
CA GLU A 99 14.25 19.31 1.24
C GLU A 99 14.04 18.57 -0.09
N ARG A 100 13.00 17.73 -0.21
CA ARG A 100 12.63 17.11 -1.49
C ARG A 100 12.18 18.14 -2.53
N ALA A 101 11.37 19.11 -2.12
CA ALA A 101 10.98 20.21 -3.00
C ALA A 101 12.19 21.05 -3.45
N ARG A 102 13.16 21.29 -2.56
CA ARG A 102 14.44 21.97 -2.89
C ARG A 102 15.24 21.20 -3.93
N ALA A 103 15.25 19.88 -3.88
CA ALA A 103 15.88 19.02 -4.88
C ALA A 103 15.13 18.98 -6.23
N GLY A 104 13.98 19.67 -6.36
CA GLY A 104 13.17 19.72 -7.56
C GLY A 104 12.23 18.52 -7.73
N GLU A 105 12.03 17.73 -6.69
CA GLU A 105 11.15 16.55 -6.72
C GLU A 105 9.68 16.97 -6.58
N ALA A 106 8.79 16.30 -7.32
CA ALA A 106 7.35 16.47 -7.17
C ALA A 106 6.87 15.81 -5.88
N ILE A 107 6.08 16.53 -5.07
CA ILE A 107 5.47 15.99 -3.85
C ILE A 107 4.08 15.47 -4.18
N THR A 108 3.87 14.17 -3.98
CA THR A 108 2.55 13.53 -4.09
C THR A 108 2.02 13.15 -2.70
N PRO A 109 0.69 12.96 -2.54
CA PRO A 109 0.12 12.50 -1.26
C PRO A 109 0.75 11.19 -0.75
N GLY A 110 1.16 10.29 -1.65
CA GLY A 110 1.85 9.05 -1.27
C GLY A 110 3.26 9.28 -0.74
N ASP A 111 3.92 10.37 -1.09
CA ASP A 111 5.24 10.72 -0.55
C ASP A 111 5.13 11.21 0.90
N ILE A 112 4.03 11.88 1.25
CA ILE A 112 3.74 12.31 2.62
C ILE A 112 3.64 11.09 3.54
N ASP A 113 2.84 10.09 3.15
CA ASP A 113 2.71 8.84 3.90
C ASP A 113 4.06 8.12 4.03
N GLY A 114 4.88 8.15 2.98
CA GLY A 114 6.22 7.57 3.01
C GLY A 114 7.15 8.27 4.00
N VAL A 115 7.19 9.61 3.99
CA VAL A 115 7.99 10.39 4.94
C VAL A 115 7.55 10.16 6.38
N ILE A 116 6.24 10.10 6.63
CA ILE A 116 5.69 9.80 7.96
C ILE A 116 6.17 8.44 8.46
N GLN A 117 6.14 7.41 7.60
CA GLN A 117 6.61 6.07 7.94
C GLN A 117 8.14 6.04 8.17
N GLU A 118 8.91 6.74 7.33
CA GLU A 118 10.37 6.85 7.45
C GLU A 118 10.79 7.39 8.82
N ILE A 119 10.20 8.52 9.23
CA ILE A 119 10.48 9.19 10.49
C ILE A 119 10.04 8.35 11.70
N ALA A 120 8.88 7.67 11.60
CA ALA A 120 8.41 6.80 12.67
C ALA A 120 9.38 5.65 12.96
N LEU A 121 10.06 5.12 11.94
CA LEU A 121 11.05 4.06 12.08
C LEU A 121 12.38 4.58 12.66
N GLN A 122 12.83 5.76 12.25
CA GLN A 122 14.03 6.39 12.81
C GLN A 122 13.86 6.73 14.30
N GLY A 123 12.67 7.21 14.69
CA GLY A 123 12.34 7.53 16.09
C GLY A 123 12.30 6.31 17.03
N ASN A 124 12.18 5.08 16.50
CA ASN A 124 12.21 3.85 17.30
C ASN A 124 13.64 3.29 17.50
N LEU A 125 14.65 3.81 16.79
CA LEU A 125 16.01 3.27 16.84
C LEU A 125 16.98 4.07 17.72
N PHE A 126 16.64 5.30 18.13
CA PHE A 126 17.49 6.13 19.00
C PHE A 126 16.69 7.10 19.89
N PRO A 127 16.77 7.02 21.23
CA PRO A 127 16.44 8.13 22.10
C PRO A 127 17.67 9.05 22.25
N GLY A 128 17.64 10.18 21.55
CA GLY A 128 18.47 11.36 21.80
C GLY A 128 19.98 11.22 21.57
N ASP A 129 20.48 11.76 20.45
CA ASP A 129 21.53 12.79 20.52
C ASP A 129 21.63 13.54 19.19
N ASP A 130 21.97 14.82 19.29
CA ASP A 130 22.26 15.72 18.17
C ASP A 130 23.46 15.20 17.38
N SER A 131 23.20 14.41 16.35
CA SER A 131 24.19 14.17 15.30
C SER A 131 23.47 14.02 13.97
N SER A 132 23.98 14.78 13.00
CA SER A 132 23.55 14.89 11.62
C SER A 132 23.59 13.54 10.88
N VAL A 133 22.61 12.68 11.13
CA VAL A 133 22.33 11.52 10.27
C VAL A 133 21.51 12.06 9.11
N ALA A 134 22.14 12.18 7.94
CA ALA A 134 21.44 12.47 6.70
C ALA A 134 20.22 11.54 6.57
N PRO A 135 19.02 12.05 6.21
CA PRO A 135 17.83 11.23 6.10
C PRO A 135 18.13 10.02 5.19
N GLY A 136 17.95 8.82 5.75
CA GLY A 136 18.24 7.57 5.08
C GLY A 136 17.32 7.38 3.88
N ASN A 137 17.74 7.87 2.72
CA ASN A 137 17.01 7.84 1.47
C ASN A 137 16.45 6.45 1.18
N PHE A 138 15.12 6.29 1.24
CA PHE A 138 14.46 5.12 0.66
C PHE A 138 14.96 4.89 -0.77
N ARG A 139 15.17 3.61 -1.11
CA ARG A 139 15.64 3.20 -2.43
C ARG A 139 14.68 3.66 -3.50
N GLN A 140 15.27 3.94 -4.66
CA GLN A 140 14.57 4.51 -5.80
C GLN A 140 14.92 3.73 -7.04
N ILE A 141 13.92 3.53 -7.89
CA ILE A 141 14.13 3.09 -9.27
C ILE A 141 14.22 4.35 -10.10
N VAL A 142 15.29 4.52 -10.88
CA VAL A 142 15.40 5.65 -11.80
C VAL A 142 15.15 5.14 -13.21
N THR A 143 14.13 5.69 -13.88
CA THR A 143 13.89 5.44 -15.32
C THR A 143 13.88 6.75 -16.09
N ARG A 144 14.20 6.70 -17.38
CA ARG A 144 14.31 7.92 -18.22
C ARG A 144 13.04 8.75 -18.25
N LYS A 145 11.87 8.12 -18.24
CA LYS A 145 10.56 8.81 -18.31
C LYS A 145 10.11 9.36 -16.97
N ARG A 146 10.15 8.54 -15.91
CA ARG A 146 9.49 8.85 -14.64
C ARG A 146 10.44 9.50 -13.63
N GLY A 147 11.73 9.58 -13.95
CA GLY A 147 12.76 9.97 -12.98
C GLY A 147 12.84 8.95 -11.86
N SER A 148 12.99 9.40 -10.63
CA SER A 148 13.15 8.54 -9.47
C SER A 148 11.82 8.13 -8.82
N VAL A 149 11.50 6.84 -8.89
CA VAL A 149 10.38 6.21 -8.19
C VAL A 149 10.85 5.70 -6.84
N ARG A 150 10.47 6.40 -5.77
CA ARG A 150 10.79 6.06 -4.38
C ARG A 150 9.84 5.01 -3.81
N ALA A 151 10.38 4.13 -2.96
CA ALA A 151 9.54 3.33 -2.07
C ALA A 151 8.73 4.24 -1.13
N ARG A 152 7.45 3.90 -0.95
CA ARG A 152 6.50 4.66 -0.11
C ARG A 152 6.33 4.08 1.29
N ASN A 153 6.88 2.91 1.56
CA ASN A 153 6.91 2.30 2.88
C ASN A 153 8.12 1.36 2.97
N LYS A 154 8.39 0.86 4.18
CA LYS A 154 9.50 -0.05 4.46
C LYS A 154 9.42 -1.34 3.65
N ALA A 155 8.24 -1.93 3.48
CA ALA A 155 8.09 -3.17 2.72
C ALA A 155 8.50 -2.99 1.25
N GLN A 156 8.15 -1.85 0.65
CA GLN A 156 8.60 -1.49 -0.70
C GLN A 156 10.11 -1.24 -0.75
N ASP A 157 10.70 -0.59 0.25
CA ASP A 157 12.15 -0.37 0.30
C ASP A 157 12.93 -1.69 0.43
N ASP A 158 12.48 -2.58 1.31
CA ASP A 158 13.01 -3.93 1.45
C ASP A 158 12.87 -4.73 0.15
N TYR A 159 11.74 -4.58 -0.53
CA TYR A 159 11.53 -5.21 -1.82
C TYR A 159 12.52 -4.73 -2.88
N LEU A 160 12.70 -3.41 -3.02
CA LEU A 160 13.67 -2.84 -3.96
C LEU A 160 15.10 -3.29 -3.64
N ARG A 161 15.47 -3.38 -2.37
CA ARG A 161 16.76 -3.92 -1.95
C ARG A 161 16.92 -5.38 -2.38
N ILE A 162 15.90 -6.21 -2.14
CA ILE A 162 15.94 -7.64 -2.46
C ILE A 162 16.01 -7.87 -3.98
N LEU A 163 15.31 -7.05 -4.77
CA LEU A 163 15.40 -7.05 -6.23
C LEU A 163 16.82 -6.77 -6.74
N GLN A 164 17.56 -5.88 -6.09
CA GLN A 164 18.93 -5.53 -6.48
C GLN A 164 19.95 -6.64 -6.20
N THR A 165 19.75 -7.43 -5.14
CA THR A 165 20.79 -8.36 -4.63
C THR A 165 20.55 -9.82 -4.99
N ASN A 166 19.40 -10.18 -5.55
CA ASN A 166 19.04 -11.57 -5.82
C ASN A 166 18.76 -11.80 -7.31
N GLU A 167 18.99 -13.02 -7.77
CA GLU A 167 18.75 -13.40 -9.16
C GLU A 167 17.29 -13.80 -9.40
N LEU A 168 16.69 -14.47 -8.41
CA LEU A 168 15.27 -14.78 -8.36
C LEU A 168 14.64 -14.08 -7.17
N VAL A 169 13.52 -13.38 -7.38
CA VAL A 169 12.73 -12.81 -6.29
C VAL A 169 11.29 -13.27 -6.37
N ILE A 170 10.78 -13.78 -5.26
CA ILE A 170 9.37 -14.14 -5.09
C ILE A 170 8.73 -13.12 -4.16
N ALA A 171 7.78 -12.34 -4.67
CA ALA A 171 7.05 -11.33 -3.91
C ALA A 171 5.57 -11.68 -3.82
N GLU A 172 5.14 -11.95 -2.60
CA GLU A 172 3.77 -12.34 -2.25
C GLU A 172 3.05 -11.16 -1.56
N GLY A 173 1.75 -11.00 -1.82
CA GLY A 173 0.90 -10.19 -0.95
C GLY A 173 -0.23 -9.47 -1.68
N PRO A 174 -1.03 -8.67 -0.95
CA PRO A 174 -2.28 -8.11 -1.45
C PRO A 174 -2.15 -7.23 -2.70
N ALA A 175 -3.25 -7.08 -3.43
CA ALA A 175 -3.36 -6.11 -4.52
C ALA A 175 -3.18 -4.66 -4.01
N GLY A 176 -2.45 -3.83 -4.76
CA GLY A 176 -2.20 -2.42 -4.41
C GLY A 176 -0.99 -2.20 -3.48
N THR A 177 -0.21 -3.23 -3.17
CA THR A 177 1.08 -3.12 -2.45
C THR A 177 2.23 -2.62 -3.33
N GLY A 178 2.03 -2.60 -4.66
CA GLY A 178 3.02 -2.16 -5.64
C GLY A 178 3.99 -3.25 -6.10
N LYS A 179 3.80 -4.51 -5.69
CA LYS A 179 4.69 -5.64 -6.02
C LYS A 179 5.01 -5.80 -7.51
N THR A 180 4.01 -5.79 -8.38
CA THR A 180 4.18 -5.93 -9.84
C THR A 180 4.72 -4.64 -10.43
N TRP A 181 4.17 -3.50 -10.03
CA TRP A 181 4.53 -2.20 -10.58
C TRP A 181 6.00 -1.83 -10.31
N LEU A 182 6.49 -2.04 -9.07
CA LEU A 182 7.90 -1.86 -8.72
C LEU A 182 8.81 -2.88 -9.41
N ALA A 183 8.36 -4.12 -9.60
CA ALA A 183 9.11 -5.13 -10.37
C ALA A 183 9.33 -4.69 -11.82
N VAL A 184 8.27 -4.19 -12.48
CA VAL A 184 8.34 -3.67 -13.85
C VAL A 184 9.30 -2.49 -13.91
N GLY A 185 9.19 -1.53 -13.00
CA GLY A 185 10.11 -0.40 -12.93
C GLY A 185 11.57 -0.82 -12.78
N HIS A 186 11.84 -1.77 -11.88
CA HIS A 186 13.19 -2.31 -11.70
C HIS A 186 13.71 -3.00 -12.96
N ALA A 187 12.88 -3.83 -13.60
CA ALA A 187 13.25 -4.52 -14.83
C ALA A 187 13.52 -3.56 -16.00
N VAL A 188 12.72 -2.50 -16.13
CA VAL A 188 12.97 -1.41 -17.08
C VAL A 188 14.30 -0.73 -16.77
N SER A 189 14.58 -0.41 -15.51
CA SER A 189 15.86 0.18 -15.12
C SER A 189 17.05 -0.69 -15.49
N LEU A 190 16.97 -2.01 -15.33
CA LEU A 190 18.03 -2.94 -15.75
C LEU A 190 18.25 -2.92 -17.27
N LEU A 191 17.15 -2.87 -18.03
CA LEU A 191 17.20 -2.78 -19.50
C LEU A 191 17.81 -1.45 -19.96
N GLU A 192 17.42 -0.34 -19.34
CA GLU A 192 17.92 0.99 -19.70
C GLU A 192 19.41 1.19 -19.39
N GLN A 193 19.91 0.53 -18.34
CA GLN A 193 21.31 0.51 -17.92
C GLN A 193 22.16 -0.50 -18.71
N GLY A 194 21.55 -1.34 -19.56
CA GLY A 194 22.24 -2.37 -20.33
C GLY A 194 22.71 -3.58 -19.50
N VAL A 195 22.21 -3.72 -18.26
CA VAL A 195 22.48 -4.90 -17.41
C VAL A 195 21.83 -6.14 -18.02
N VAL A 196 20.64 -5.97 -18.58
CA VAL A 196 19.95 -6.98 -19.40
C VAL A 196 19.68 -6.40 -20.78
N GLU A 197 19.53 -7.29 -21.76
CA GLU A 197 19.27 -6.93 -23.17
C GLU A 197 17.79 -7.03 -23.53
N ARG A 198 17.02 -7.78 -22.73
CA ARG A 198 15.60 -8.06 -23.00
C ARG A 198 14.75 -8.03 -21.74
N LEU A 199 13.49 -7.65 -21.90
CA LEU A 199 12.45 -7.70 -20.88
C LEU A 199 11.36 -8.68 -21.32
N VAL A 200 11.09 -9.71 -20.54
CA VAL A 200 10.05 -10.70 -20.81
C VAL A 200 9.03 -10.65 -19.69
N LEU A 201 7.77 -10.36 -20.03
CA LEU A 201 6.66 -10.24 -19.10
C LEU A 201 5.64 -11.33 -19.41
N SER A 202 5.32 -12.13 -18.41
CA SER A 202 4.44 -13.28 -18.56
C SER A 202 3.35 -13.27 -17.49
N ARG A 203 2.17 -13.74 -17.88
CA ARG A 203 1.02 -13.97 -17.00
C ARG A 203 0.43 -15.35 -17.34
N PRO A 204 0.01 -16.17 -16.35
CA PRO A 204 -0.73 -17.39 -16.65
C PRO A 204 -2.08 -17.04 -17.28
N ALA A 205 -2.53 -17.84 -18.24
CA ALA A 205 -3.89 -17.76 -18.73
C ALA A 205 -4.80 -18.42 -17.70
N VAL A 206 -5.75 -17.67 -17.17
CA VAL A 206 -6.69 -18.13 -16.15
C VAL A 206 -8.09 -17.76 -16.61
N GLU A 207 -8.97 -18.75 -16.66
CA GLU A 207 -10.37 -18.56 -17.02
C GLU A 207 -11.13 -17.97 -15.83
N ALA A 208 -10.87 -16.70 -15.51
CA ALA A 208 -11.64 -15.97 -14.51
C ALA A 208 -12.97 -15.51 -15.13
N GLY A 209 -13.97 -16.40 -15.12
CA GLY A 209 -15.37 -16.07 -15.40
C GLY A 209 -15.85 -16.22 -16.85
N GLU A 210 -15.03 -15.90 -17.85
CA GLU A 210 -15.36 -16.12 -19.27
C GLU A 210 -14.34 -17.08 -19.91
N ARG A 211 -14.82 -18.11 -20.64
CA ARG A 211 -13.89 -19.01 -21.35
C ARG A 211 -13.23 -18.23 -22.47
N LEU A 212 -11.90 -18.24 -22.53
CA LEU A 212 -11.08 -17.59 -23.57
C LEU A 212 -11.57 -17.92 -25.00
N GLY A 213 -12.24 -19.07 -25.18
CA GLY A 213 -12.86 -19.48 -26.43
C GLY A 213 -14.00 -18.60 -26.96
N PHE A 214 -14.64 -17.74 -26.16
CA PHE A 214 -15.81 -16.96 -26.58
C PHE A 214 -15.52 -15.52 -27.06
N LEU A 215 -14.31 -15.00 -26.86
CA LEU A 215 -13.94 -13.69 -27.42
C LEU A 215 -13.76 -13.81 -28.95
N PRO A 216 -14.38 -12.95 -29.78
CA PRO A 216 -14.13 -12.92 -31.22
C PRO A 216 -12.71 -12.40 -31.50
N GLY A 217 -12.10 -12.79 -32.62
CA GLY A 217 -10.76 -12.35 -33.03
C GLY A 217 -9.70 -13.44 -33.07
N ASP A 218 -8.48 -13.06 -33.41
CA ASP A 218 -7.31 -13.95 -33.40
C ASP A 218 -6.87 -14.29 -31.95
N MET A 219 -6.02 -15.30 -31.77
CA MET A 219 -5.60 -15.74 -30.43
C MET A 219 -4.92 -14.61 -29.61
N ARG A 220 -4.32 -13.63 -30.29
CA ARG A 220 -3.63 -12.51 -29.65
C ARG A 220 -4.64 -11.47 -29.15
N GLU A 221 -5.62 -11.12 -29.97
CA GLU A 221 -6.73 -10.22 -29.62
C GLU A 221 -7.54 -10.72 -28.42
N LYS A 222 -7.69 -12.04 -28.27
CA LYS A 222 -8.38 -12.64 -27.11
C LYS A 222 -7.59 -12.55 -25.81
N ILE A 223 -6.27 -12.50 -25.89
CA ILE A 223 -5.38 -12.51 -24.72
C ILE A 223 -5.02 -11.08 -24.29
N ASP A 224 -5.03 -10.13 -25.23
CA ASP A 224 -4.61 -8.74 -25.00
C ASP A 224 -5.32 -8.05 -23.80
N PRO A 225 -6.63 -8.25 -23.55
CA PRO A 225 -7.30 -7.69 -22.37
C PRO A 225 -6.66 -8.15 -21.04
N TYR A 226 -6.22 -9.42 -20.95
CA TYR A 226 -5.57 -9.96 -19.76
C TYR A 226 -4.15 -9.44 -19.57
N LEU A 227 -3.51 -9.00 -20.65
CA LEU A 227 -2.16 -8.44 -20.62
C LEU A 227 -2.18 -6.91 -20.46
N ARG A 228 -3.35 -6.26 -20.58
CA ARG A 228 -3.48 -4.80 -20.48
C ARG A 228 -2.82 -4.17 -19.24
N PRO A 229 -2.97 -4.72 -18.02
CA PRO A 229 -2.29 -4.16 -16.84
C PRO A 229 -0.76 -4.14 -16.95
N VAL A 230 -0.19 -5.10 -17.69
CA VAL A 230 1.25 -5.17 -17.94
C VAL A 230 1.70 -4.06 -18.89
N TYR A 231 0.92 -3.78 -19.94
CA TYR A 231 1.17 -2.65 -20.83
C TYR A 231 1.10 -1.32 -20.08
N ASP A 232 0.06 -1.12 -19.27
CA ASP A 232 -0.14 0.13 -18.53
C ASP A 232 1.04 0.37 -17.57
N ALA A 233 1.52 -0.67 -16.87
CA ALA A 233 2.72 -0.58 -16.03
C ALA A 233 3.97 -0.21 -16.84
N LEU A 234 4.17 -0.76 -18.05
CA LEU A 234 5.30 -0.37 -18.90
C LEU A 234 5.22 1.10 -19.31
N TYR A 235 4.04 1.58 -19.69
CA TYR A 235 3.85 2.97 -20.08
C TYR A 235 4.05 3.96 -18.93
N ASP A 236 3.99 3.53 -17.67
CA ASP A 236 4.40 4.37 -16.54
C ASP A 236 5.91 4.64 -16.52
N PHE A 237 6.73 3.69 -16.97
CA PHE A 237 8.20 3.78 -16.88
C PHE A 237 8.90 4.09 -18.20
N MET A 238 8.22 3.90 -19.34
CA MET A 238 8.77 4.05 -20.68
C MET A 238 7.87 4.90 -21.58
N GLU A 239 8.48 5.61 -22.52
CA GLU A 239 7.73 6.34 -23.56
C GLU A 239 7.02 5.39 -24.50
N ALA A 240 5.83 5.75 -24.96
CA ALA A 240 5.00 4.84 -25.78
C ALA A 240 5.74 4.35 -27.03
N ARG A 241 6.39 5.27 -27.74
CA ARG A 241 7.21 4.97 -28.92
C ARG A 241 8.37 4.01 -28.62
N THR A 242 8.92 4.04 -27.40
CA THR A 242 9.99 3.13 -26.99
C THR A 242 9.45 1.75 -26.69
N VAL A 243 8.29 1.65 -26.03
CA VAL A 243 7.60 0.37 -25.78
C VAL A 243 7.23 -0.29 -27.11
N GLU A 244 6.60 0.45 -28.02
CA GLU A 244 6.22 -0.06 -29.36
C GLU A 244 7.42 -0.57 -30.14
N ARG A 245 8.53 0.18 -30.16
CA ARG A 245 9.77 -0.26 -30.80
C ARG A 245 10.35 -1.48 -30.11
N GLY A 246 10.32 -1.52 -28.78
CA GLY A 246 10.80 -2.65 -27.99
C GLY A 246 10.03 -3.94 -28.30
N LEU A 247 8.71 -3.84 -28.43
CA LEU A 247 7.82 -4.93 -28.83
C LEU A 247 8.10 -5.38 -30.27
N ALA A 248 8.22 -4.44 -31.21
CA ALA A 248 8.48 -4.76 -32.62
C ALA A 248 9.86 -5.43 -32.84
N THR A 249 10.86 -5.06 -32.04
CA THR A 249 12.22 -5.61 -32.12
C THR A 249 12.43 -6.88 -31.29
N GLY A 250 11.47 -7.25 -30.44
CA GLY A 250 11.61 -8.36 -29.49
C GLY A 250 12.49 -8.06 -28.27
N MET A 251 12.89 -6.80 -28.08
CA MET A 251 13.56 -6.34 -26.87
C MET A 251 12.63 -6.40 -25.66
N ILE A 252 11.35 -6.07 -25.87
CA ILE A 252 10.28 -6.25 -24.88
C ILE A 252 9.36 -7.34 -25.44
N GLU A 253 9.05 -8.34 -24.62
CA GLU A 253 8.14 -9.41 -24.98
C GLU A 253 7.08 -9.54 -23.89
N ILE A 254 5.82 -9.50 -24.30
CA ILE A 254 4.69 -9.76 -23.41
C ILE A 254 3.96 -10.97 -23.97
N ALA A 255 3.98 -12.07 -23.23
CA ALA A 255 3.47 -13.35 -23.73
C ALA A 255 2.85 -14.20 -22.61
N PRO A 256 1.87 -15.06 -22.92
CA PRO A 256 1.36 -16.03 -21.96
C PRO A 256 2.44 -16.99 -21.46
N LEU A 257 2.25 -17.50 -20.24
CA LEU A 257 3.19 -18.45 -19.62
C LEU A 257 3.51 -19.68 -20.48
N ALA A 258 2.57 -20.15 -21.29
CA ALA A 258 2.76 -21.29 -22.19
C ALA A 258 3.92 -21.09 -23.19
N PHE A 259 4.18 -19.84 -23.61
CA PHE A 259 5.24 -19.49 -24.57
C PHE A 259 6.64 -19.56 -23.96
N MET A 260 6.75 -19.74 -22.64
CA MET A 260 8.05 -19.88 -21.97
C MET A 260 8.64 -21.29 -22.14
N ARG A 261 7.84 -22.27 -22.57
CA ARG A 261 8.26 -23.66 -22.70
C ARG A 261 9.42 -23.81 -23.68
N GLY A 262 10.46 -24.55 -23.27
CA GLY A 262 11.61 -24.87 -24.12
C GLY A 262 12.59 -23.71 -24.32
N ARG A 263 12.38 -22.56 -23.67
CA ARG A 263 13.27 -21.40 -23.79
C ARG A 263 14.37 -21.43 -22.75
N THR A 264 15.48 -20.77 -23.05
CA THR A 264 16.47 -20.37 -22.05
C THR A 264 16.57 -18.86 -22.14
N LEU A 265 16.26 -18.17 -21.05
CA LEU A 265 16.18 -16.72 -21.01
C LEU A 265 17.50 -16.20 -20.45
N THR A 266 18.47 -15.94 -21.33
CA THR A 266 19.76 -15.34 -21.00
C THR A 266 19.72 -13.82 -21.17
N ARG A 267 20.49 -13.13 -20.32
CA ARG A 267 20.61 -11.65 -20.27
C ARG A 267 19.25 -10.94 -20.35
N ALA A 268 18.27 -11.46 -19.62
CA ALA A 268 16.90 -10.97 -19.65
C ALA A 268 16.39 -10.67 -18.23
N ALA A 269 15.61 -9.61 -18.08
CA ALA A 269 14.73 -9.45 -16.92
C ALA A 269 13.40 -10.14 -17.25
N VAL A 270 13.01 -11.12 -16.42
CA VAL A 270 11.84 -11.98 -16.66
C VAL A 270 10.87 -11.82 -15.50
N LEU A 271 9.64 -11.41 -15.79
CA LEU A 271 8.58 -11.27 -14.81
C LEU A 271 7.47 -12.30 -15.05
N LEU A 272 7.03 -12.95 -13.96
CA LEU A 272 5.78 -13.70 -13.92
C LEU A 272 4.82 -13.02 -12.95
N ASP A 273 3.76 -12.43 -13.49
CA ASP A 273 2.70 -11.80 -12.72
C ASP A 273 1.50 -12.74 -12.53
N GLU A 274 0.69 -12.50 -11.50
CA GLU A 274 -0.38 -13.38 -11.02
C GLU A 274 0.05 -14.85 -10.86
N ALA A 275 1.24 -15.04 -10.30
CA ALA A 275 1.85 -16.36 -10.18
C ALA A 275 1.05 -17.33 -9.31
N GLN A 276 0.13 -16.84 -8.45
CA GLN A 276 -0.76 -17.68 -7.66
C GLN A 276 -1.63 -18.60 -8.53
N ASN A 277 -1.88 -18.19 -9.76
CA ASN A 277 -2.67 -18.92 -10.74
C ASN A 277 -1.83 -19.83 -11.65
N THR A 278 -0.60 -20.14 -11.24
CA THR A 278 0.21 -21.19 -11.87
C THR A 278 0.04 -22.51 -11.12
N THR A 279 0.04 -23.62 -11.85
CA THR A 279 0.21 -24.95 -11.26
C THR A 279 1.67 -25.18 -10.86
N THR A 280 1.90 -26.13 -9.95
CA THR A 280 3.25 -26.63 -9.61
C THR A 280 4.11 -26.92 -10.85
N MET A 281 3.55 -27.59 -11.85
CA MET A 281 4.30 -27.96 -13.05
C MET A 281 4.66 -26.73 -13.89
N GLN A 282 3.74 -25.77 -14.03
CA GLN A 282 3.99 -24.52 -14.75
C GLN A 282 5.03 -23.65 -14.05
N MET A 283 4.97 -23.54 -12.72
CA MET A 283 5.97 -22.81 -11.94
C MET A 283 7.36 -23.43 -12.10
N LYS A 284 7.48 -24.76 -11.93
CA LYS A 284 8.76 -25.47 -12.16
C LYS A 284 9.26 -25.29 -13.59
N MET A 285 8.37 -25.37 -14.59
CA MET A 285 8.72 -25.13 -15.98
C MET A 285 9.30 -23.73 -16.17
N PHE A 286 8.66 -22.71 -15.60
CA PHE A 286 9.07 -21.31 -15.71
C PHE A 286 10.40 -21.01 -15.01
N LEU A 287 10.54 -21.42 -13.75
CA LEU A 287 11.75 -21.17 -12.96
C LEU A 287 13.00 -21.78 -13.61
N THR A 288 12.85 -22.93 -14.27
CA THR A 288 13.96 -23.59 -14.99
C THR A 288 14.28 -22.95 -16.35
N ARG A 289 13.63 -21.84 -16.73
CA ARG A 289 14.00 -21.06 -17.92
C ARG A 289 15.04 -19.98 -17.63
N LEU A 290 15.33 -19.70 -16.35
CA LEU A 290 16.33 -18.69 -15.96
C LEU A 290 17.71 -19.08 -16.50
N GLY A 291 18.27 -18.22 -17.36
CA GLY A 291 19.61 -18.38 -17.93
C GLY A 291 20.62 -17.40 -17.34
N GLU A 292 21.86 -17.49 -17.80
CA GLU A 292 22.97 -16.64 -17.32
C GLU A 292 22.73 -15.14 -17.60
N GLY A 293 23.16 -14.30 -16.65
CA GLY A 293 23.04 -12.85 -16.74
C GLY A 293 21.60 -12.33 -16.64
N SER A 294 20.65 -13.18 -16.27
CA SER A 294 19.24 -12.83 -16.16
C SER A 294 18.83 -12.53 -14.72
N ARG A 295 17.66 -11.89 -14.59
CA ARG A 295 16.94 -11.68 -13.34
C ARG A 295 15.52 -12.17 -13.51
N MET A 296 14.98 -12.88 -12.54
CA MET A 296 13.60 -13.37 -12.56
C MET A 296 12.83 -12.87 -11.35
N ILE A 297 11.63 -12.35 -11.59
CA ILE A 297 10.78 -11.80 -10.55
C ILE A 297 9.41 -12.45 -10.69
N VAL A 298 8.92 -13.05 -9.60
CA VAL A 298 7.64 -13.74 -9.53
C VAL A 298 6.76 -12.98 -8.55
N THR A 299 5.65 -12.44 -9.03
CA THR A 299 4.69 -11.67 -8.22
C THR A 299 3.35 -12.37 -8.18
N GLY A 300 2.70 -12.37 -7.01
CA GLY A 300 1.35 -12.92 -6.88
C GLY A 300 0.75 -12.72 -5.50
N ASP A 301 -0.52 -13.10 -5.36
CA ASP A 301 -1.25 -13.03 -4.10
C ASP A 301 -1.80 -14.41 -3.72
N PRO A 302 -1.21 -15.11 -2.73
CA PRO A 302 -1.67 -16.43 -2.30
C PRO A 302 -3.14 -16.50 -1.87
N SER A 303 -3.79 -15.38 -1.52
CA SER A 303 -5.22 -15.38 -1.18
C SER A 303 -6.16 -15.30 -2.38
N GLN A 304 -5.65 -15.08 -3.60
CA GLN A 304 -6.43 -14.89 -4.84
C GLN A 304 -6.17 -16.03 -5.84
N ILE A 305 -6.26 -17.28 -5.38
CA ILE A 305 -6.03 -18.46 -6.22
C ILE A 305 -7.32 -18.79 -6.97
N ASP A 306 -7.27 -18.64 -8.30
CA ASP A 306 -8.35 -18.93 -9.24
C ASP A 306 -8.19 -20.29 -9.94
N LEU A 307 -7.31 -21.16 -9.42
CA LEU A 307 -7.09 -22.49 -9.96
C LEU A 307 -8.31 -23.40 -9.74
N PRO A 308 -8.56 -24.38 -10.64
CA PRO A 308 -9.60 -25.38 -10.43
C PRO A 308 -9.44 -26.12 -9.08
N PRO A 309 -10.55 -26.49 -8.42
CA PRO A 309 -10.50 -27.20 -7.14
C PRO A 309 -9.59 -28.43 -7.17
N GLY A 310 -8.78 -28.60 -6.12
CA GLY A 310 -7.84 -29.71 -5.99
C GLY A 310 -6.47 -29.49 -6.65
N GLN A 311 -6.27 -28.40 -7.40
CA GLN A 311 -4.95 -28.04 -7.90
C GLN A 311 -4.15 -27.21 -6.88
N GLN A 312 -2.90 -27.60 -6.65
CA GLN A 312 -1.99 -26.82 -5.80
C GLN A 312 -1.37 -25.67 -6.60
N SER A 313 -1.40 -24.47 -6.01
CA SER A 313 -0.69 -23.30 -6.55
C SER A 313 0.82 -23.51 -6.54
N GLY A 314 1.43 -23.28 -7.69
CA GLY A 314 2.86 -23.33 -7.90
C GLY A 314 3.59 -22.22 -7.15
N LEU A 315 2.99 -21.03 -7.00
CA LEU A 315 3.55 -19.94 -6.21
C LEU A 315 3.71 -20.37 -4.74
N VAL A 316 2.61 -20.80 -4.12
CA VAL A 316 2.61 -21.26 -2.70
C VAL A 316 3.63 -22.37 -2.49
N GLN A 317 3.73 -23.30 -3.45
CA GLN A 317 4.69 -24.38 -3.38
C GLN A 317 6.15 -23.88 -3.51
N ALA A 318 6.44 -23.03 -4.50
CA ALA A 318 7.78 -22.48 -4.73
C ALA A 318 8.26 -21.63 -3.55
N SER A 319 7.40 -20.79 -2.98
CA SER A 319 7.68 -19.99 -1.77
C SER A 319 8.03 -20.83 -0.54
N ARG A 320 7.64 -22.11 -0.51
CA ARG A 320 8.01 -23.07 0.54
C ARG A 320 9.28 -23.82 0.20
N ILE A 321 9.38 -24.36 -1.02
CA ILE A 321 10.48 -25.23 -1.45
C ILE A 321 11.79 -24.46 -1.61
N LEU A 322 11.72 -23.22 -2.11
CA LEU A 322 12.90 -22.40 -2.42
C LEU A 322 13.38 -21.56 -1.24
N ARG A 323 12.92 -21.86 -0.02
CA ARG A 323 13.42 -21.22 1.19
C ARG A 323 14.84 -21.69 1.45
N GLY A 324 15.76 -20.74 1.64
CA GLY A 324 17.17 -21.02 1.91
C GLY A 324 18.00 -21.39 0.68
N VAL A 325 17.42 -21.36 -0.52
CA VAL A 325 18.21 -21.44 -1.77
C VAL A 325 18.95 -20.12 -1.96
N GLU A 326 20.26 -20.20 -2.22
CA GLU A 326 21.10 -19.03 -2.47
C GLU A 326 20.58 -18.20 -3.64
N SER A 327 20.72 -16.87 -3.55
CA SER A 327 20.27 -15.92 -4.57
C SER A 327 18.75 -15.94 -4.86
N VAL A 328 17.95 -16.57 -4.00
CA VAL A 328 16.49 -16.48 -4.02
C VAL A 328 15.99 -15.57 -2.90
N GLY A 329 15.52 -14.39 -3.29
CA GLY A 329 14.89 -13.42 -2.40
C GLY A 329 13.41 -13.72 -2.19
N HIS A 330 12.92 -13.56 -0.96
CA HIS A 330 11.50 -13.70 -0.63
C HIS A 330 10.99 -12.41 0.01
N VAL A 331 9.86 -11.91 -0.47
CA VAL A 331 9.18 -10.72 0.06
C VAL A 331 7.72 -11.03 0.31
N ARG A 332 7.22 -10.61 1.46
CA ARG A 332 5.81 -10.72 1.83
C ARG A 332 5.28 -9.36 2.22
N PHE A 333 4.38 -8.84 1.41
CA PHE A 333 3.60 -7.65 1.73
C PHE A 333 2.37 -8.03 2.55
N ALA A 334 2.04 -7.18 3.52
CA ALA A 334 0.82 -7.26 4.32
C ALA A 334 -0.22 -6.25 3.82
N GLU A 335 -1.46 -6.34 4.34
CA GLU A 335 -2.52 -5.36 4.05
C GLU A 335 -2.12 -3.93 4.43
N GLY A 336 -1.34 -3.76 5.50
CA GLY A 336 -0.82 -2.46 5.93
C GLY A 336 0.14 -1.80 4.93
N ASP A 337 0.70 -2.57 3.99
CA ASP A 337 1.63 -2.08 2.97
C ASP A 337 0.90 -1.60 1.70
N VAL A 338 -0.44 -1.70 1.66
CA VAL A 338 -1.25 -1.29 0.52
C VAL A 338 -1.24 0.24 0.40
N VAL A 339 -0.69 0.73 -0.72
CA VAL A 339 -0.65 2.16 -1.02
C VAL A 339 -1.70 2.49 -2.06
N ARG A 340 -2.88 2.88 -1.58
CA ARG A 340 -4.02 3.31 -2.40
C ARG A 340 -4.39 4.74 -2.05
N HIS A 341 -5.07 5.39 -2.98
CA HIS A 341 -5.66 6.71 -2.74
C HIS A 341 -6.63 6.68 -1.54
N ASP A 342 -6.66 7.75 -0.74
CA ASP A 342 -7.48 7.87 0.47
C ASP A 342 -8.97 7.56 0.23
N LEU A 343 -9.52 8.02 -0.89
CA LEU A 343 -10.89 7.71 -1.28
C LEU A 343 -11.10 6.21 -1.47
N VAL A 344 -10.20 5.53 -2.17
CA VAL A 344 -10.29 4.08 -2.41
C VAL A 344 -10.19 3.31 -1.10
N ARG A 345 -9.30 3.74 -0.18
CA ARG A 345 -9.22 3.15 1.18
C ARG A 345 -10.54 3.26 1.93
N ARG A 346 -11.19 4.44 1.90
CA ARG A 346 -12.50 4.67 2.53
C ARG A 346 -13.62 3.84 1.90
N ILE A 347 -13.62 3.70 0.58
CA ILE A 347 -14.59 2.86 -0.15
C ILE A 347 -14.42 1.40 0.27
N VAL A 348 -13.20 0.85 0.23
CA VAL A 348 -12.93 -0.54 0.63
C VAL A 348 -13.37 -0.79 2.07
N ALA A 349 -13.03 0.12 3.00
CA ALA A 349 -13.43 0.00 4.40
C ALA A 349 -14.96 -0.03 4.59
N ALA A 350 -15.73 0.71 3.77
CA ALA A 350 -17.19 0.69 3.82
C ALA A 350 -17.77 -0.67 3.38
N TYR A 351 -17.25 -1.25 2.30
CA TYR A 351 -17.65 -2.59 1.82
C TYR A 351 -17.24 -3.71 2.78
N ASP A 352 -16.05 -3.62 3.37
CA ASP A 352 -15.58 -4.61 4.35
C ASP A 352 -16.45 -4.57 5.61
N ALA A 353 -16.88 -3.39 6.06
CA ALA A 353 -17.77 -3.24 7.21
C ALA A 353 -19.14 -3.88 6.96
N GLU A 354 -19.71 -3.69 5.76
CA GLU A 354 -20.96 -4.34 5.37
C GLU A 354 -20.82 -5.86 5.29
N THR A 355 -19.73 -6.35 4.68
CA THR A 355 -19.47 -7.79 4.56
C THR A 355 -19.35 -8.45 5.93
N ARG A 356 -18.62 -7.82 6.87
CA ARG A 356 -18.52 -8.29 8.26
C ARG A 356 -19.87 -8.28 8.98
N ALA A 357 -20.65 -7.23 8.82
CA ALA A 357 -21.99 -7.14 9.42
C ALA A 357 -22.93 -8.25 8.89
N LEU A 358 -22.83 -8.62 7.61
CA LEU A 358 -23.58 -9.74 7.04
C LEU A 358 -23.10 -11.08 7.61
N THR A 359 -21.79 -11.31 7.70
CA THR A 359 -21.24 -12.56 8.26
C THR A 359 -21.60 -12.73 9.74
N GLU A 360 -21.57 -11.66 10.52
CA GLU A 360 -21.97 -11.67 11.94
C GLU A 360 -23.48 -11.93 12.11
N ARG A 361 -24.33 -11.41 11.21
CA ARG A 361 -25.77 -11.67 11.21
C ARG A 361 -26.09 -13.11 10.81
N ASP A 362 -25.38 -13.67 9.84
CA ASP A 362 -25.53 -15.07 9.43
C ASP A 362 -25.05 -16.03 10.54
N ALA A 363 -23.94 -15.69 11.21
CA ALA A 363 -23.46 -16.44 12.38
C ALA A 363 -24.45 -16.37 13.56
N ALA A 364 -25.12 -15.23 13.77
CA ALA A 364 -26.12 -15.06 14.81
C ALA A 364 -27.46 -15.77 14.49
N SER A 365 -27.79 -15.98 13.22
CA SER A 365 -29.03 -16.63 12.77
C SER A 365 -28.90 -18.14 12.55
N GLY A 366 -27.67 -18.69 12.53
CA GLY A 366 -27.38 -20.13 12.38
C GLY A 366 -27.63 -21.02 13.62
N ALA A 367 -28.15 -20.50 14.75
CA ALA A 367 -28.42 -21.28 15.96
C ALA A 367 -29.82 -21.93 16.02
N THR A 368 -30.65 -21.79 14.99
CA THR A 368 -32.04 -22.31 14.97
C THR A 368 -32.39 -23.04 13.68
N SER A 369 -31.80 -24.22 13.47
CA SER A 369 -32.42 -25.24 12.61
C SER A 369 -32.11 -26.64 13.14
N ARG A 370 -32.87 -27.08 14.15
CA ARG A 370 -33.07 -28.53 14.40
C ARG A 370 -33.85 -29.09 13.21
N PRO A 371 -33.49 -30.25 12.66
CA PRO A 371 -34.36 -30.91 11.70
C PRO A 371 -35.60 -31.44 12.44
N ALA A 372 -36.78 -30.98 12.04
CA ALA A 372 -38.05 -31.57 12.45
C ALA A 372 -38.13 -33.00 11.90
N GLY A 373 -38.51 -33.93 12.78
CA GLY A 373 -38.40 -35.38 12.56
C GLY A 373 -39.26 -35.96 11.44
N ARG A 374 -38.93 -37.20 11.08
CA ARG A 374 -39.88 -38.17 10.51
C ARG A 374 -40.16 -39.25 11.58
N PRO A 375 -41.41 -39.74 11.69
CA PRO A 375 -41.80 -40.68 12.72
C PRO A 375 -41.33 -42.10 12.41
N ALA A 376 -41.22 -42.89 13.48
CA ALA A 376 -40.89 -44.31 13.47
C ALA A 376 -41.97 -45.15 12.76
N THR A 377 -41.53 -46.13 11.97
CA THR A 377 -42.33 -47.32 11.60
C THR A 377 -41.58 -48.58 12.02
N THR A 378 -42.08 -49.13 13.13
CA THR A 378 -42.26 -50.54 13.53
C THR A 378 -41.42 -51.65 12.89
N THR A 379 -40.61 -52.26 13.75
CA THR A 379 -40.24 -53.68 13.95
C THR A 379 -41.04 -54.77 13.19
N GLY A 380 -40.34 -55.81 12.71
CA GLY A 380 -40.80 -57.21 12.92
C GLY A 380 -40.75 -58.21 11.76
N ALA A 381 -39.65 -58.96 11.68
CA ALA A 381 -39.47 -60.40 11.41
C ALA A 381 -40.53 -61.30 10.72
N ARG A 382 -40.00 -62.19 9.85
CA ARG A 382 -40.35 -63.58 9.41
C ARG A 382 -40.09 -63.67 7.90
N GLU A 383 -39.42 -64.65 7.30
CA GLU A 383 -38.90 -65.99 7.64
C GLU A 383 -37.66 -66.25 6.78
#